data_AF-A0A973RJD2-F1
#
_entry.id   AF-A0A973RJD2-F1
#
_cell.length_a   1.000
_cell.length_b   1.000
_cell.length_c   1.000
_cell.angle_alpha   90.00
_cell.angle_beta   90.00
_cell.angle_gamma   90.00
#
_symmetry.space_group_name_H-M   'P 1'
#
loop_
_entity.id
_entity.type
_entity.pdbx_description
1 polymer ?
#
loop_
_entity_poly.entity_id
_entity_poly.type
_entity_poly.pdbx_seq_one_letter_code
_entity_poly.pdbx_strand_id
1 'polypeptide(L)'
;FAFALFALGIIGTGLLAVPVLAASAAFAVSEARGWKSGLEYQPQQAKRFYAIIVAATLIGVALDWSSLSPMKALFFSAVFNGVAAAPLMAALMIVTHRREIMGRFTERAPLLIVGWAATLVMAGASIAMFVGELS
;
A
#
# COMPACT_ATOMS: atom_id res chain seq x y z
N PHE A 1 -11.90 20.37 23.11
CA PHE A 1 -10.47 20.27 22.71
C PHE A 1 -10.14 18.93 22.06
N ALA A 2 -10.50 17.78 22.65
CA ALA A 2 -10.24 16.44 22.08
C ALA A 2 -10.78 16.24 20.65
N PHE A 3 -11.97 16.77 20.32
CA PHE A 3 -12.54 16.71 18.97
C PHE A 3 -11.65 17.40 17.92
N ALA A 4 -11.11 18.58 18.24
CA ALA A 4 -10.25 19.33 17.32
C ALA A 4 -8.93 18.58 17.08
N LEU A 5 -8.34 18.00 18.12
CA LEU A 5 -7.12 17.20 17.99
C LEU A 5 -7.35 15.93 17.16
N PHE A 6 -8.50 15.27 17.35
CA PHE A 6 -8.90 14.10 16.57
C PHE A 6 -9.14 14.44 15.09
N ALA A 7 -9.91 15.50 14.81
CA ALA A 7 -10.17 15.97 13.45
C ALA A 7 -8.87 16.37 12.74
N LEU A 8 -7.97 17.08 13.44
CA LEU A 8 -6.65 17.44 12.91
C LEU A 8 -5.81 16.20 12.58
N GLY A 9 -5.86 15.17 13.43
CA GLY A 9 -5.20 13.89 13.18
C GLY A 9 -5.72 13.20 11.92
N ILE A 10 -7.04 13.08 11.75
CA ILE A 10 -7.66 12.45 10.58
C ILE A 10 -7.37 13.24 9.28
N ILE A 11 -7.41 14.57 9.33
CA ILE A 11 -7.06 15.40 8.18
C ILE A 11 -5.57 15.25 7.85
N GLY A 12 -4.71 15.22 8.88
CA GLY A 12 -3.27 15.04 8.73
C GLY A 12 -2.91 13.70 8.08
N THR A 13 -3.53 12.59 8.51
CA THR A 13 -3.30 11.28 7.89
C THR A 13 -3.79 11.24 6.44
N GLY A 14 -4.95 11.85 6.15
CA GLY A 14 -5.46 11.96 4.78
C GLY A 14 -4.53 12.75 3.86
N LEU A 15 -4.03 13.91 4.33
CA LEU A 15 -3.14 14.79 3.56
C LEU A 15 -1.80 14.10 3.21
N LEU A 16 -1.28 13.25 4.11
CA LEU A 16 -0.07 12.47 3.86
C LEU A 16 -0.33 11.24 2.99
N ALA A 17 -1.48 10.59 3.14
CA ALA A 17 -1.81 9.36 2.42
C ALA A 17 -1.97 9.60 0.91
N VAL A 18 -2.67 10.65 0.50
CA VAL A 18 -2.93 10.95 -0.92
C VAL A 18 -1.65 11.03 -1.77
N PRO A 19 -0.65 11.87 -1.43
CA PRO A 19 0.57 11.98 -2.24
C PRO A 19 1.43 10.72 -2.18
N VAL A 20 1.51 10.04 -1.04
CA VAL A 20 2.29 8.78 -0.92
C VAL A 20 1.70 7.68 -1.79
N LEU A 21 0.38 7.51 -1.79
CA LEU A 21 -0.31 6.52 -2.63
C LEU A 21 -0.21 6.88 -4.12
N ALA A 22 -0.42 8.14 -4.48
CA ALA A 22 -0.30 8.60 -5.87
C ALA A 22 1.13 8.40 -6.40
N ALA A 23 2.14 8.72 -5.59
CA ALA A 23 3.54 8.51 -5.95
C ALA A 23 3.86 7.02 -6.08
N SER A 24 3.46 6.18 -5.12
CA SER A 24 3.68 4.73 -5.15
C SER A 24 3.04 4.08 -6.38
N ALA A 25 1.79 4.46 -6.72
CA ALA A 25 1.11 3.99 -7.92
C ALA A 25 1.84 4.44 -9.20
N ALA A 26 2.29 5.69 -9.26
CA ALA A 26 3.07 6.19 -10.38
C ALA A 26 4.38 5.43 -10.54
N PHE A 27 5.10 5.15 -9.46
CA PHE A 27 6.31 4.34 -9.46
C PHE A 27 6.02 2.93 -9.97
N ALA A 28 5.09 2.21 -9.35
CA ALA A 28 4.75 0.84 -9.72
C ALA A 28 4.35 0.71 -11.20
N VAL A 29 3.51 1.62 -11.71
CA VAL A 29 3.08 1.61 -13.13
C VAL A 29 4.24 1.95 -14.07
N SER A 30 5.06 2.93 -13.71
CA SER A 30 6.20 3.34 -14.53
C SER A 30 7.28 2.26 -14.60
N GLU A 31 7.56 1.58 -13.48
CA GLU A 31 8.53 0.50 -13.39
C GLU A 31 8.04 -0.75 -14.13
N ALA A 32 6.77 -1.12 -13.97
CA ALA A 32 6.15 -2.22 -14.72
C ALA A 32 6.16 -1.99 -16.25
N ARG A 33 6.19 -0.72 -16.69
CA ARG A 33 6.28 -0.32 -18.11
C ARG A 33 7.71 -0.04 -18.58
N GLY A 34 8.71 -0.13 -17.70
CA GLY A 34 10.11 0.22 -17.99
C GLY A 34 10.33 1.69 -18.37
N TRP A 35 9.46 2.60 -17.93
CA TRP A 35 9.57 4.03 -18.20
C TRP A 35 10.46 4.71 -17.16
N LYS A 36 11.10 5.82 -17.55
CA LYS A 36 11.85 6.66 -16.60
C LYS A 36 10.91 7.16 -15.49
N SER A 37 11.24 6.80 -14.26
CA SER A 37 10.47 7.03 -13.05
C SER A 37 11.34 7.75 -12.01
N GLY A 38 10.79 8.72 -11.31
CA GLY A 38 11.53 9.45 -10.27
C GLY A 38 11.04 10.88 -10.10
N LEU A 39 10.89 11.30 -8.85
CA LEU A 39 10.60 12.68 -8.47
C LEU A 39 11.82 13.60 -8.66
N GLU A 40 13.02 13.02 -8.78
CA GLU A 40 14.27 13.73 -9.11
C GLU A 40 14.35 14.19 -10.58
N TYR A 41 13.58 13.59 -11.48
CA TYR A 41 13.57 13.96 -12.88
C TYR A 41 12.69 15.19 -13.10
N GLN A 42 13.14 16.11 -13.96
CA GLN A 42 12.32 17.26 -14.33
C GLN A 42 10.97 16.78 -14.93
N PRO A 43 9.86 17.50 -14.69
CA PRO A 43 8.52 17.12 -15.20
C PRO A 43 8.48 16.90 -16.72
N GLN A 44 9.38 17.56 -17.46
CA GLN A 44 9.51 17.42 -18.90
C GLN A 44 10.26 16.15 -19.34
N GLN A 45 11.08 15.55 -18.48
CA GLN A 45 11.85 14.32 -18.76
C GLN A 45 11.05 13.06 -18.37
N ALA A 46 10.19 13.14 -17.36
CA ALA A 46 9.36 12.04 -16.88
C ALA A 46 7.85 12.34 -17.03
N LYS A 47 7.42 12.89 -18.19
CA LYS A 47 6.03 13.30 -18.45
C LYS A 47 5.00 12.22 -18.11
N ARG A 48 5.31 10.96 -18.40
CA ARG A 48 4.40 9.82 -18.13
C ARG A 48 4.24 9.54 -16.63
N PHE A 49 5.32 9.67 -15.85
CA PHE A 49 5.29 9.49 -14.41
C PHE A 49 4.44 10.57 -13.73
N TYR A 50 4.68 11.84 -14.06
CA TYR A 50 3.88 12.96 -13.52
C TYR A 50 2.43 12.92 -14.01
N ALA A 51 2.17 12.45 -15.24
CA ALA A 51 0.81 12.26 -15.74
C ALA A 51 0.04 11.22 -14.91
N ILE A 52 0.68 10.13 -14.45
CA ILE A 52 0.03 9.15 -13.58
C ILE A 52 -0.29 9.76 -12.21
N ILE A 53 0.61 10.56 -11.63
CA ILE A 53 0.34 11.27 -10.37
C ILE A 53 -0.88 12.19 -10.51
N VAL A 54 -0.91 13.02 -11.56
CA VAL A 54 -2.03 13.93 -11.82
C VAL A 54 -3.33 13.14 -12.05
N ALA A 55 -3.28 12.08 -12.84
CA ALA A 55 -4.45 11.23 -13.09
C ALA A 55 -4.95 10.55 -11.81
N ALA A 56 -4.05 9.99 -10.98
CA ALA A 56 -4.40 9.36 -9.72
C ALA A 56 -5.07 10.35 -8.76
N THR A 57 -4.53 11.56 -8.63
CA THR A 57 -5.13 12.62 -7.82
C THR A 57 -6.50 13.05 -8.34
N LEU A 58 -6.64 13.24 -9.66
CA LEU A 58 -7.92 13.61 -10.27
C LEU A 58 -8.98 12.52 -10.09
N ILE A 59 -8.60 11.24 -10.23
CA ILE A 59 -9.50 10.10 -9.97
C ILE A 59 -9.91 10.09 -8.49
N GLY A 60 -8.96 10.29 -7.57
CA GLY A 60 -9.24 10.37 -6.13
C GLY A 60 -10.25 11.48 -5.80
N VAL A 61 -10.10 12.66 -6.40
CA VAL A 61 -11.05 13.77 -6.25
C VAL A 61 -12.40 13.44 -6.88
N ALA A 62 -12.42 12.81 -8.06
CA ALA A 62 -13.66 12.43 -8.73
C ALA A 62 -14.46 11.36 -7.96
N LEU A 63 -13.79 10.50 -7.20
CA LEU A 63 -14.44 9.52 -6.33
C LEU A 63 -15.22 10.18 -5.18
N ASP A 64 -14.86 11.39 -4.76
CA ASP A 64 -15.61 12.15 -3.74
C ASP A 64 -17.02 12.54 -4.23
N TRP A 65 -17.21 12.67 -5.55
CA TRP A 65 -18.54 12.88 -6.15
C TRP A 65 -19.35 11.60 -6.36
N SER A 66 -18.74 10.42 -6.15
CA SER A 66 -19.46 9.16 -6.24
C SER A 66 -20.23 8.91 -4.94
N SER A 67 -21.53 8.61 -5.04
CA SER A 67 -22.42 8.33 -3.89
C SER A 67 -22.14 7.00 -3.18
N LEU A 68 -20.88 6.54 -3.19
CA LEU A 68 -20.43 5.35 -2.48
C LEU A 68 -20.37 5.69 -0.99
N SER A 69 -21.03 4.90 -0.15
CA SER A 69 -20.94 5.10 1.29
C SER A 69 -19.47 4.94 1.75
N PRO A 70 -18.84 5.98 2.35
CA PRO A 70 -17.42 5.93 2.73
C PRO A 70 -17.09 4.73 3.63
N MET A 71 -18.03 4.34 4.50
CA MET A 71 -17.95 3.14 5.33
C MET A 71 -17.79 1.85 4.50
N LYS A 72 -18.56 1.69 3.42
CA LYS A 72 -18.46 0.50 2.57
C LYS A 72 -17.18 0.52 1.75
N ALA A 73 -16.77 1.69 1.25
CA ALA A 73 -15.52 1.86 0.54
C ALA A 73 -14.32 1.52 1.44
N LEU A 74 -14.35 1.99 2.69
CA LEU A 74 -13.32 1.71 3.70
C LEU A 74 -13.25 0.23 4.04
N PHE A 75 -14.41 -0.42 4.23
CA PHE A 75 -14.47 -1.86 4.47
C PHE A 75 -13.83 -2.64 3.32
N PHE A 76 -14.29 -2.44 2.09
CA PHE A 76 -13.72 -3.09 0.91
C PHE A 76 -12.21 -2.83 0.77
N SER A 77 -11.77 -1.58 0.99
CA SER A 77 -10.36 -1.23 0.95
C SER A 77 -9.53 -2.01 1.98
N ALA A 78 -10.06 -2.21 3.18
CA ALA A 78 -9.42 -3.01 4.22
C ALA A 78 -9.33 -4.49 3.83
N VAL A 79 -10.39 -5.05 3.23
CA VAL A 79 -10.39 -6.44 2.71
C VAL A 79 -9.31 -6.62 1.66
N PHE A 80 -9.33 -5.78 0.62
CA PHE A 80 -8.35 -5.85 -0.46
C PHE A 80 -6.91 -5.67 0.06
N ASN A 81 -6.70 -4.75 1.00
CA ASN A 81 -5.40 -4.56 1.63
C ASN A 81 -4.95 -5.81 2.42
N GLY A 82 -5.83 -6.41 3.22
CA GLY A 82 -5.53 -7.63 3.98
C GLY A 82 -5.15 -8.81 3.08
N VAL A 83 -5.87 -8.99 1.97
CA VAL A 83 -5.59 -10.03 0.97
C VAL A 83 -4.29 -9.75 0.22
N ALA A 84 -4.01 -8.50 -0.17
CA ALA A 84 -2.78 -8.13 -0.88
C ALA A 84 -1.53 -8.12 0.04
N ALA A 85 -1.70 -7.84 1.32
CA ALA A 85 -0.61 -7.78 2.28
C ALA A 85 0.00 -9.17 2.55
N ALA A 86 -0.81 -10.24 2.56
CA ALA A 86 -0.33 -11.60 2.79
C ALA A 86 0.74 -12.07 1.77
N PRO A 87 0.52 -12.03 0.45
CA PRO A 87 1.55 -12.39 -0.53
C PRO A 87 2.72 -11.40 -0.55
N LEU A 88 2.47 -10.11 -0.31
CA LEU A 88 3.55 -9.11 -0.22
C LEU A 88 4.50 -9.43 0.94
N MET A 89 3.96 -9.75 2.12
CA MET A 89 4.74 -10.16 3.28
C MET A 89 5.49 -11.47 3.03
N ALA A 90 4.84 -12.47 2.41
CA ALA A 90 5.51 -13.71 2.04
C ALA A 90 6.68 -13.46 1.07
N ALA A 91 6.50 -12.63 0.05
CA ALA A 91 7.55 -12.25 -0.89
C ALA A 91 8.70 -11.52 -0.17
N LEU A 92 8.39 -10.57 0.71
CA LEU A 92 9.38 -9.87 1.52
C LEU A 92 10.17 -10.84 2.41
N MET A 93 9.52 -11.79 3.06
CA MET A 93 10.18 -12.80 3.89
C MET A 93 11.11 -13.71 3.08
N ILE A 94 10.73 -14.07 1.85
CA ILE A 94 11.60 -14.85 0.94
C ILE A 94 12.84 -14.02 0.56
N VAL A 95 12.67 -12.73 0.26
CA VAL A 95 13.78 -11.83 -0.10
C VAL A 95 14.70 -11.56 1.08
N THR A 96 14.17 -11.28 2.27
CA THR A 96 14.96 -11.00 3.48
C THR A 96 15.68 -12.23 4.01
N HIS A 97 15.14 -13.44 3.75
CA HIS A 97 15.80 -14.69 4.10
C HIS A 97 17.00 -15.03 3.18
N ARG A 98 17.02 -14.51 1.94
CA ARG A 98 18.15 -14.75 1.01
C ARG A 98 19.36 -13.89 1.38
N ARG A 99 20.35 -14.53 2.01
CA ARG A 99 21.66 -13.93 2.32
C ARG A 99 22.40 -13.36 1.10
N GLU A 100 22.13 -13.90 -0.09
CA GLU A 100 22.67 -13.42 -1.36
C GLU A 100 22.24 -11.99 -1.72
N ILE A 101 21.07 -11.53 -1.25
CA ILE A 101 20.51 -10.20 -1.57
C ILE A 101 20.76 -9.21 -0.41
N MET A 102 20.71 -9.67 0.85
CA MET A 102 20.87 -8.83 2.05
C MET A 102 22.29 -8.78 2.65
N GLY A 103 23.23 -9.60 2.15
CA GLY A 103 24.63 -9.60 2.59
C GLY A 103 24.79 -9.85 4.10
N ARG A 104 25.46 -8.94 4.83
CA ARG A 104 25.76 -9.08 6.27
C ARG A 104 24.61 -8.64 7.20
N PHE A 105 23.52 -8.08 6.67
CA PHE A 105 22.31 -7.70 7.41
C PHE A 105 21.23 -8.79 7.34
N THR A 106 21.63 -10.06 7.44
CA THR A 106 20.64 -11.13 7.54
C THR A 106 19.88 -10.99 8.85
N GLU A 107 18.56 -10.94 8.75
CA GLU A 107 17.65 -10.95 9.89
C GLU A 107 18.04 -12.02 10.91
N ARG A 108 18.08 -11.64 12.19
CA ARG A 108 18.35 -12.59 13.28
C ARG A 108 17.19 -13.58 13.35
N ALA A 109 17.49 -14.85 13.63
CA ALA A 109 16.49 -15.94 13.75
C ALA A 109 15.17 -15.56 14.45
N PRO A 110 15.14 -14.78 15.56
CA PRO A 110 13.87 -14.35 16.18
C PRO A 110 12.99 -13.45 15.28
N LEU A 111 13.56 -12.56 14.46
CA LEU A 111 12.76 -11.68 13.61
C LEU A 111 12.11 -12.45 12.44
N LEU A 112 12.81 -13.47 11.93
CA LEU A 112 12.24 -14.40 10.95
C LEU A 112 11.08 -15.19 11.54
N ILE A 113 11.19 -15.68 12.78
CA ILE A 113 10.10 -16.42 13.45
C ILE A 113 8.88 -15.53 13.63
N VAL A 114 9.07 -14.29 14.12
CA VAL A 114 7.97 -13.33 14.29
C VAL A 114 7.35 -12.95 12.96
N GLY A 115 8.16 -12.69 11.92
CA GLY A 115 7.66 -12.35 10.58
C GLY A 115 6.86 -13.49 9.94
N TRP A 116 7.30 -14.74 10.11
CA TRP A 116 6.57 -15.91 9.60
C TRP A 116 5.30 -16.15 10.41
N ALA A 117 5.33 -16.00 11.74
CA ALA A 117 4.14 -16.08 12.58
C ALA A 117 3.10 -15.02 12.18
N ALA A 118 3.52 -13.76 11.98
CA ALA A 118 2.64 -12.69 11.52
C ALA A 118 2.05 -12.98 10.13
N THR A 119 2.87 -13.49 9.20
CA THR A 119 2.41 -13.88 7.86
C THR A 119 1.38 -15.00 7.94
N LEU A 120 1.58 -15.99 8.83
CA LEU A 120 0.67 -17.11 9.00
C LEU A 120 -0.66 -16.69 9.66
N VAL A 121 -0.61 -15.78 10.62
CA VAL A 121 -1.79 -15.15 11.23
C VAL A 121 -2.58 -14.34 10.19
N MET A 122 -1.90 -13.51 9.38
CA MET A 122 -2.54 -12.73 8.32
C MET A 122 -3.15 -13.62 7.24
N ALA A 123 -2.43 -14.66 6.80
CA ALA A 123 -2.95 -15.63 5.84
C ALA A 123 -4.17 -16.38 6.40
N GLY A 124 -4.11 -16.82 7.66
CA GLY A 124 -5.24 -17.48 8.33
C GLY A 124 -6.46 -16.56 8.44
N ALA A 125 -6.27 -15.29 8.81
CA ALA A 125 -7.35 -14.31 8.88
C ALA A 125 -7.97 -14.02 7.50
N SER A 126 -7.15 -13.86 6.46
CA SER A 126 -7.63 -13.67 5.09
C SER A 126 -8.43 -14.88 4.59
N ILE A 127 -7.96 -16.11 4.86
CA ILE A 127 -8.72 -17.33 4.52
C ILE A 127 -10.02 -17.41 5.30
N ALA A 128 -10.01 -17.13 6.61
CA ALA A 128 -11.20 -17.12 7.44
C ALA A 128 -12.23 -16.08 6.95
N MET A 129 -11.77 -14.93 6.49
CA MET A 129 -12.62 -13.91 5.90
C MET A 129 -13.28 -14.38 4.60
N PHE A 130 -12.52 -15.01 3.69
CA PHE A 130 -13.08 -15.60 2.47
C PHE A 130 -14.07 -16.73 2.74
N VAL A 131 -13.80 -17.56 3.74
CA VAL A 131 -14.70 -18.65 4.15
C VAL A 131 -15.98 -18.10 4.79
N GLY A 132 -15.88 -17.03 5.59
CA GLY A 132 -17.03 -16.36 6.20
C GLY A 132 -17.90 -15.57 5.21
N GLU A 133 -17.35 -15.10 4.08
CA GLU A 133 -18.16 -14.54 2.98
C GLU A 133 -18.89 -15.62 2.15
N LEU A 134 -18.48 -16.88 2.24
CA LEU A 134 -19.06 -18.02 1.50
C LEU A 134 -20.16 -18.79 2.27
N SER A 135 -20.47 -18.40 3.52
CA SER A 135 -21.48 -18.98 4.42
C SER A 135 -22.61 -18.02 4.73
#